data_AF-A0A1F6BYN2-F1
#
_entry.id   AF-A0A1F6BYN2-F1
#
_cell.length_a   1.000
_cell.length_b   1.000
_cell.length_c   1.000
_cell.angle_alpha   90.00
_cell.angle_beta   90.00
_cell.angle_gamma   90.00
#
_symmetry.space_group_name_H-M   'P 1'
#
loop_
_entity.id
_entity.type
_entity.pdbx_description
1 polymer ?
#
loop_
_entity_poly.entity_id
_entity_poly.type
_entity_poly.pdbx_seq_one_letter_code
_entity_poly.pdbx_strand_id
1 'polypeptide(L)'
;MGQVHEKLARILRTDKDTIINIDKRLSEVTGKKGIIEKIISEKERRIAEHLQIFGLSPAASPRDVFQSLIKKVEADEEFLKVVFGNPDSSRPEGLARILEIIRGVVGPTKGFFLKEEKAREFLTKEPPKKVMEYLGYSSSEAMLGKENLFEVYSALRFVEDSEWMNGVFFKQYEALTPDDFEEREIRLQVLDIKWLRSAEHFLTHKLHNISHLKEMGVVFVIPATFGISGEILRMTSLIFHYLSEVPYYSDMFRRIAKMPTGEKSSFGSNLISLLRGDVIDRNPSDNNFEGGRMFWLVIQRYLAKDDQNDWRLFVPHINPEAIHWLRAEEHLVEVGKKFQGVSRGLDFWLNMDWVGDFFRDDDGNDILISFDLVDTVMSLVKKKEHIKFLYHHEEALWNKIFMEYFGREKLVAYSQEHLLKGYVEI
;
A
#
# COMPACT_ATOMS: atom_id res chain seq x y z
N MET A 1 2.04 -12.06 32.10
CA MET A 1 2.63 -12.40 30.79
C MET A 1 1.65 -13.12 29.87
N GLY A 2 1.03 -14.26 30.24
CA GLY A 2 0.17 -15.02 29.31
C GLY A 2 -1.01 -14.24 28.67
N GLN A 3 -1.69 -13.39 29.42
CA GLN A 3 -2.90 -12.69 28.93
C GLN A 3 -2.62 -11.65 27.83
N VAL A 4 -1.49 -10.94 27.88
CA VAL A 4 -1.14 -9.94 26.84
C VAL A 4 -0.71 -10.61 25.53
N HIS A 5 -0.03 -11.75 25.62
CA HIS A 5 0.38 -12.55 24.47
C HIS A 5 -0.83 -13.14 23.76
N GLU A 6 -1.78 -13.69 24.53
CA GLU A 6 -3.03 -14.23 23.99
C GLU A 6 -3.88 -13.16 23.30
N LYS A 7 -3.98 -11.96 23.90
CA LYS A 7 -4.70 -10.83 23.29
C LYS A 7 -4.09 -10.45 21.92
N LEU A 8 -2.77 -10.34 21.84
CA LEU A 8 -2.07 -9.99 20.60
C LEU A 8 -2.20 -11.11 19.55
N ALA A 9 -1.99 -12.36 19.95
CA ALA A 9 -2.09 -13.53 19.08
C ALA A 9 -3.48 -13.66 18.44
N ARG A 10 -4.53 -13.37 19.22
CA ARG A 10 -5.91 -13.38 18.74
C ARG A 10 -6.20 -12.29 17.69
N ILE A 11 -5.61 -11.10 17.82
CA ILE A 11 -5.72 -10.04 16.81
C ILE A 11 -5.00 -10.44 15.52
N LEU A 12 -3.79 -11.00 15.64
CA LEU A 12 -2.96 -11.43 14.50
C LEU A 12 -3.34 -12.81 13.94
N ARG A 13 -4.38 -13.44 14.49
CA ARG A 13 -4.85 -14.79 14.12
C ARG A 13 -3.73 -15.84 14.12
N THR A 14 -2.78 -15.72 15.05
CA THR A 14 -1.64 -16.64 15.21
C THR A 14 -1.71 -17.39 16.54
N ASP A 15 -0.85 -18.40 16.71
CA ASP A 15 -0.72 -19.11 17.97
C ASP A 15 -0.06 -18.22 19.04
N LYS A 16 -0.52 -18.31 20.30
CA LYS A 16 0.05 -17.52 21.40
C LYS A 16 1.53 -17.83 21.64
N ASP A 17 1.95 -19.07 21.40
CA ASP A 17 3.33 -19.52 21.59
C ASP A 17 4.24 -18.87 20.53
N THR A 18 3.71 -18.54 19.34
CA THR A 18 4.43 -17.72 18.35
C THR A 18 4.79 -16.37 18.95
N ILE A 19 3.86 -15.66 19.57
CA ILE A 19 4.12 -14.35 20.20
C ILE A 19 5.09 -14.49 21.37
N ILE A 20 4.94 -15.52 22.21
CA ILE A 20 5.85 -15.77 23.35
C ILE A 20 7.29 -16.01 22.86
N ASN A 21 7.45 -16.79 21.79
CA ASN A 21 8.75 -17.08 21.21
C ASN A 21 9.38 -15.84 20.57
N ILE A 22 8.59 -14.98 19.92
CA ILE A 22 9.04 -13.67 19.42
C ILE A 22 9.53 -12.81 20.57
N ASP A 23 8.71 -12.63 21.61
CA ASP A 23 9.04 -11.76 22.74
C ASP A 23 10.36 -12.22 23.40
N LYS A 24 10.51 -13.52 23.63
CA LYS A 24 11.74 -14.11 24.17
C LYS A 24 12.93 -13.89 23.24
N ARG A 25 12.85 -14.30 21.97
CA ARG A 25 13.98 -14.25 21.03
C ARG A 25 14.42 -12.83 20.75
N LEU A 26 13.47 -11.93 20.46
CA LEU A 26 13.79 -10.54 20.15
C LEU A 26 14.30 -9.80 21.39
N SER A 27 13.83 -10.15 22.59
CA SER A 27 14.41 -9.64 23.84
C SER A 27 15.86 -10.07 24.03
N GLU A 28 16.20 -11.32 23.73
CA GLU A 28 17.58 -11.84 23.80
C GLU A 28 18.49 -11.13 22.78
N VAL A 29 18.01 -10.93 21.54
CA VAL A 29 18.81 -10.35 20.44
C VAL A 29 18.99 -8.84 20.60
N THR A 30 17.97 -8.12 21.05
CA THR A 30 17.98 -6.64 21.09
C THR A 30 18.28 -6.08 22.49
N GLY A 31 18.18 -6.90 23.54
CA GLY A 31 18.26 -6.46 24.94
C GLY A 31 17.03 -5.69 25.44
N LYS A 32 16.01 -5.45 24.60
CA LYS A 32 14.76 -4.76 24.97
C LYS A 32 13.78 -5.75 25.55
N LYS A 33 13.15 -5.43 26.69
CA LYS A 33 12.18 -6.31 27.37
C LYS A 33 10.85 -5.58 27.59
N GLY A 34 9.78 -6.34 27.76
CA GLY A 34 8.44 -5.79 28.04
C GLY A 34 7.81 -5.07 26.84
N ILE A 35 8.23 -5.41 25.62
CA ILE A 35 7.78 -4.75 24.40
C ILE A 35 6.33 -5.14 24.08
N ILE A 36 5.96 -6.42 24.24
CA ILE A 36 4.58 -6.85 24.00
C ILE A 36 3.60 -6.17 24.98
N GLU A 37 3.95 -6.09 26.26
CA GLU A 37 3.18 -5.31 27.25
C GLU A 37 3.06 -3.84 26.85
N LYS A 38 4.17 -3.21 26.42
CA LYS A 38 4.17 -1.81 25.96
C LYS A 38 3.22 -1.61 24.77
N ILE A 39 3.26 -2.48 23.77
CA ILE A 39 2.39 -2.41 22.58
C ILE A 39 0.93 -2.48 23.00
N ILE A 40 0.55 -3.46 23.84
CA ILE A 40 -0.82 -3.60 24.31
C ILE A 40 -1.29 -2.40 25.14
N SER A 41 -0.46 -1.92 26.07
CA SER A 41 -0.81 -0.73 26.88
C SER A 41 -0.91 0.53 26.03
N GLU A 42 -0.04 0.73 25.04
CA GLU A 42 -0.14 1.86 24.12
C GLU A 42 -1.42 1.78 23.28
N LYS A 43 -1.75 0.60 22.76
CA LYS A 43 -2.96 0.34 21.99
C LYS A 43 -4.22 0.69 22.78
N GLU A 44 -4.34 0.18 24.00
CA GLU A 44 -5.48 0.42 24.88
C GLU A 44 -5.64 1.90 25.22
N ARG A 45 -4.52 2.59 25.51
CA ARG A 45 -4.50 4.04 25.73
C ARG A 45 -4.99 4.80 24.50
N ARG A 46 -4.48 4.47 23.31
CA ARG A 46 -4.87 5.12 22.05
C ARG A 46 -6.36 4.94 21.77
N ILE A 47 -6.87 3.72 21.92
CA ILE A 47 -8.31 3.43 21.76
C ILE A 47 -9.12 4.28 22.74
N ALA A 48 -8.77 4.30 24.02
CA ALA A 48 -9.49 5.10 25.01
C ALA A 48 -9.52 6.60 24.68
N GLU A 49 -8.38 7.16 24.25
CA GLU A 49 -8.27 8.55 23.81
C GLU A 49 -9.19 8.84 22.61
N HIS A 50 -9.23 7.95 21.62
CA HIS A 50 -10.03 8.13 20.41
C HIS A 50 -11.52 7.95 20.68
N LEU A 51 -11.91 7.01 21.54
CA LEU A 51 -13.29 6.88 22.01
C LEU A 51 -13.73 8.14 22.75
N GLN A 52 -12.86 8.73 23.57
CA GLN A 52 -13.15 9.99 24.27
C GLN A 52 -13.37 11.15 23.30
N ILE A 53 -12.59 11.25 22.22
CA ILE A 53 -12.80 12.25 21.15
C ILE A 53 -14.20 12.10 20.54
N PHE A 54 -14.68 10.87 20.39
CA PHE A 54 -16.04 10.58 19.91
C PHE A 54 -17.14 10.72 20.98
N GLY A 55 -16.79 10.99 22.24
CA GLY A 55 -17.73 10.98 23.35
C GLY A 55 -18.28 9.59 23.67
N LEU A 56 -17.58 8.53 23.27
CA LEU A 56 -17.94 7.14 23.50
C LEU A 56 -17.31 6.60 24.79
N SER A 57 -18.02 5.69 25.45
CA SER A 57 -17.47 4.94 26.59
C SER A 57 -16.62 3.76 26.12
N PRO A 58 -15.72 3.21 26.97
CA PRO A 58 -15.00 1.96 26.67
C PRO A 58 -15.90 0.75 26.42
N ALA A 59 -17.16 0.80 26.87
CA ALA A 59 -18.16 -0.24 26.65
C ALA A 59 -19.05 0.05 25.41
N ALA A 60 -18.67 0.99 24.55
CA ALA A 60 -19.42 1.30 23.34
C ALA A 60 -19.54 0.08 22.43
N SER A 61 -20.69 -0.04 21.76
CA SER A 61 -20.93 -1.13 20.83
C SER A 61 -19.99 -1.03 19.61
N PRO A 62 -19.61 -2.15 18.98
CA PRO A 62 -18.82 -2.15 17.74
C PRO A 62 -19.45 -1.27 16.65
N ARG A 63 -20.78 -1.20 16.63
CA ARG A 63 -21.55 -0.36 15.70
C ARG A 63 -21.29 1.12 15.95
N ASP A 64 -21.34 1.58 17.20
CA ASP A 64 -21.15 2.99 17.53
C ASP A 64 -19.72 3.45 17.26
N VAL A 65 -18.74 2.60 17.59
CA VAL A 65 -17.33 2.85 17.29
C VAL A 65 -17.13 2.97 15.78
N PHE A 66 -17.60 1.99 15.01
CA PHE A 66 -17.47 2.00 13.56
C PHE A 66 -18.18 3.20 12.92
N GLN A 67 -19.41 3.52 13.35
CA GLN A 67 -20.12 4.70 12.85
C GLN A 67 -19.39 6.02 13.16
N SER A 68 -18.73 6.11 14.31
CA SER A 68 -17.95 7.30 14.68
C SER A 68 -16.70 7.45 13.83
N LEU A 69 -16.01 6.34 13.52
CA LEU A 69 -14.91 6.32 12.55
C LEU A 69 -15.37 6.76 11.15
N ILE A 70 -16.53 6.29 10.69
CA ILE A 70 -17.11 6.74 9.42
C ILE A 70 -17.40 8.25 9.42
N LYS A 71 -18.02 8.77 10.48
CA LYS A 71 -18.26 10.22 10.60
C LYS A 71 -16.96 11.02 10.61
N LYS A 72 -15.88 10.46 11.16
CA LYS A 72 -14.57 11.09 11.12
C LYS A 72 -14.01 11.16 9.70
N VAL A 73 -14.13 10.08 8.92
CA VAL A 73 -13.79 10.06 7.50
C VAL A 73 -14.60 11.11 6.72
N GLU A 74 -15.91 11.18 6.94
CA GLU A 74 -16.80 12.19 6.35
C GLU A 74 -16.33 13.62 6.67
N ALA A 75 -16.02 13.91 7.92
CA ALA A 75 -15.55 15.23 8.35
C ALA A 75 -14.19 15.62 7.73
N ASP A 76 -13.26 14.67 7.65
CA ASP A 76 -11.93 14.90 7.04
C ASP A 76 -12.00 15.05 5.52
N GLU A 77 -12.92 14.34 4.87
CA GLU A 77 -13.20 14.56 3.45
C GLU A 77 -13.68 15.98 3.19
N GLU A 78 -14.63 16.49 3.98
CA GLU A 78 -15.12 17.86 3.81
C GLU A 78 -14.00 18.89 4.01
N PHE A 79 -13.11 18.65 4.98
CA PHE A 79 -11.90 19.44 5.14
C PHE A 79 -11.03 19.41 3.86
N LEU A 80 -10.73 18.22 3.34
CA LEU A 80 -9.90 18.06 2.14
C LEU A 80 -10.56 18.69 0.90
N LYS A 81 -11.88 18.60 0.74
CA LYS A 81 -12.61 19.29 -0.32
C LYS A 81 -12.36 20.80 -0.26
N VAL A 82 -12.42 21.41 0.92
CA VAL A 82 -12.11 22.84 1.08
C VAL A 82 -10.65 23.14 0.72
N VAL A 83 -9.70 22.33 1.21
CA VAL A 83 -8.26 22.48 0.89
C VAL A 83 -8.02 22.44 -0.63
N PHE A 84 -8.68 21.51 -1.32
CA PHE A 84 -8.56 21.36 -2.77
C PHE A 84 -9.48 22.29 -3.56
N GLY A 85 -10.22 23.19 -2.92
CA GLY A 85 -11.10 24.17 -3.58
C GLY A 85 -12.34 23.55 -4.23
N ASN A 86 -12.97 22.58 -3.55
CA ASN A 86 -14.14 21.81 -3.96
C ASN A 86 -13.99 21.17 -5.35
N PRO A 87 -13.02 20.24 -5.51
CA PRO A 87 -12.71 19.65 -6.80
C PRO A 87 -13.85 18.74 -7.30
N ASP A 88 -14.12 18.79 -8.61
CA ASP A 88 -14.93 17.79 -9.30
C ASP A 88 -14.02 16.65 -9.76
N SER A 89 -14.06 15.50 -9.07
CA SER A 89 -13.20 14.34 -9.38
C SER A 89 -13.56 13.62 -10.67
N SER A 90 -14.74 13.91 -11.24
CA SER A 90 -15.13 13.40 -12.57
C SER A 90 -14.48 14.19 -13.71
N ARG A 91 -13.81 15.30 -13.41
CA ARG A 91 -13.18 16.19 -14.40
C ARG A 91 -11.67 16.23 -14.26
N PRO A 92 -10.91 16.21 -15.37
CA PRO A 92 -9.46 16.29 -15.32
C PRO A 92 -8.92 17.51 -14.55
N GLU A 93 -9.57 18.66 -14.66
CA GLU A 93 -9.14 19.90 -14.02
C GLU A 93 -9.25 19.85 -12.49
N GLY A 94 -10.31 19.20 -11.98
CA GLY A 94 -10.50 19.01 -10.54
C GLY A 94 -9.41 18.11 -9.95
N LEU A 95 -9.11 17.01 -10.63
CA LEU A 95 -8.03 16.10 -10.23
C LEU A 95 -6.64 16.73 -10.36
N ALA A 96 -6.39 17.50 -11.42
CA ALA A 96 -5.10 18.15 -11.64
C ALA A 96 -4.75 19.10 -10.47
N ARG A 97 -5.75 19.82 -9.94
CA ARG A 97 -5.60 20.67 -8.76
C ARG A 97 -5.23 19.88 -7.51
N ILE A 98 -5.86 18.72 -7.29
CA ILE A 98 -5.52 17.84 -6.17
C ILE A 98 -4.06 17.39 -6.29
N LEU A 99 -3.65 16.93 -7.47
CA LEU A 99 -2.27 16.48 -7.72
C LEU A 99 -1.25 17.61 -7.56
N GLU A 100 -1.58 18.83 -7.96
CA GLU A 100 -0.72 20.01 -7.77
C GLU A 100 -0.49 20.31 -6.29
N ILE A 101 -1.55 20.31 -5.48
CA ILE A 101 -1.46 20.56 -4.03
C ILE A 101 -0.66 19.46 -3.35
N ILE A 102 -0.94 18.18 -3.68
CA ILE A 102 -0.19 17.02 -3.19
C ILE A 102 1.30 17.15 -3.54
N ARG A 103 1.63 17.46 -4.79
CA ARG A 103 3.03 17.69 -5.23
C ARG A 103 3.68 18.81 -4.44
N GLY A 104 2.95 19.89 -4.14
CA GLY A 104 3.44 20.99 -3.31
C GLY A 104 3.64 20.63 -1.83
N VAL A 105 3.04 19.56 -1.33
CA VAL A 105 3.22 19.05 0.04
C VAL A 105 4.39 18.08 0.11
N VAL A 106 4.46 17.12 -0.82
CA VAL A 106 5.53 16.09 -0.84
C VAL A 106 6.85 16.64 -1.37
N GLY A 107 6.80 17.59 -2.30
CA GLY A 107 7.96 18.10 -3.01
C GLY A 107 8.41 17.20 -4.16
N PRO A 108 9.40 17.65 -4.96
CA PRO A 108 9.93 16.86 -6.06
C PRO A 108 10.64 15.61 -5.53
N THR A 109 10.23 14.45 -6.02
CA THR A 109 10.85 13.16 -5.69
C THR A 109 11.42 12.54 -6.96
N LYS A 110 12.72 12.24 -6.95
CA LYS A 110 13.42 11.58 -8.06
C LYS A 110 13.50 10.08 -7.84
N GLY A 111 13.60 9.34 -8.92
CA GLY A 111 13.84 7.91 -8.90
C GLY A 111 14.55 7.41 -10.15
N PHE A 112 14.87 6.13 -10.13
CA PHE A 112 15.53 5.39 -11.19
C PHE A 112 14.47 4.62 -12.00
N PHE A 113 14.13 5.15 -13.18
CA PHE A 113 12.98 4.69 -13.96
C PHE A 113 13.38 4.33 -15.38
N LEU A 114 12.58 3.50 -16.03
CA LEU A 114 12.75 3.12 -17.44
C LEU A 114 12.74 4.37 -18.32
N LYS A 115 13.72 4.44 -19.22
CA LYS A 115 13.84 5.50 -20.23
C LYS A 115 12.65 5.50 -21.17
N GLU A 116 12.22 6.69 -21.59
CA GLU A 116 11.11 6.82 -22.54
C GLU A 116 11.39 6.15 -23.88
N GLU A 117 12.63 6.21 -24.38
CA GLU A 117 13.03 5.56 -25.63
C GLU A 117 12.86 4.03 -25.53
N LYS A 118 13.22 3.45 -24.38
CA LYS A 118 13.09 2.01 -24.15
C LYS A 118 11.64 1.58 -24.01
N ALA A 119 10.82 2.38 -23.33
CA ALA A 119 9.38 2.17 -23.27
C ALA A 119 8.71 2.23 -24.66
N ARG A 120 9.15 3.15 -25.52
CA ARG A 120 8.69 3.20 -26.93
C ARG A 120 9.13 1.98 -27.72
N GLU A 121 10.38 1.53 -27.57
CA GLU A 121 10.88 0.30 -28.18
C GLU A 121 10.01 -0.90 -27.82
N PHE A 122 9.61 -1.04 -26.54
CA PHE A 122 8.76 -2.13 -26.09
C PHE A 122 7.37 -2.14 -26.73
N LEU A 123 6.76 -0.96 -26.88
CA LEU A 123 5.46 -0.81 -27.52
C LEU A 123 5.51 -0.96 -29.05
N THR A 124 6.66 -0.70 -29.68
CA THR A 124 6.85 -0.99 -31.11
C THR A 124 7.12 -2.48 -31.34
N LYS A 125 7.88 -3.12 -30.46
CA LYS A 125 8.23 -4.54 -30.59
C LYS A 125 7.05 -5.46 -30.28
N GLU A 126 6.29 -5.16 -29.24
CA GLU A 126 5.04 -5.85 -28.90
C GLU A 126 3.88 -4.86 -28.84
N PRO A 127 3.26 -4.52 -29.99
CA PRO A 127 2.20 -3.52 -30.06
C PRO A 127 0.96 -3.89 -29.23
N PRO A 128 0.43 -2.96 -28.41
CA PRO A 128 -0.77 -3.18 -27.60
C PRO A 128 -2.01 -3.08 -28.48
N LYS A 129 -2.43 -4.23 -29.03
CA LYS A 129 -3.46 -4.29 -30.08
C LYS A 129 -4.79 -3.70 -29.62
N LYS A 130 -5.21 -3.94 -28.37
CA LYS A 130 -6.49 -3.44 -27.86
C LYS A 130 -6.44 -1.94 -27.61
N VAL A 131 -5.32 -1.43 -27.10
CA VAL A 131 -5.13 0.02 -26.97
C VAL A 131 -5.14 0.71 -28.34
N MET A 132 -4.45 0.14 -29.32
CA MET A 132 -4.43 0.67 -30.69
C MET A 132 -5.83 0.65 -31.32
N GLU A 133 -6.57 -0.46 -31.21
CA GLU A 133 -7.94 -0.57 -31.69
C GLU A 133 -8.86 0.46 -31.03
N TYR A 134 -8.77 0.59 -29.70
CA TYR A 134 -9.54 1.55 -28.92
C TYR A 134 -9.33 2.99 -29.38
N LEU A 135 -8.09 3.34 -29.69
CA LEU A 135 -7.71 4.68 -30.15
C LEU A 135 -7.84 4.88 -31.67
N GLY A 136 -8.14 3.83 -32.43
CA GLY A 136 -8.28 3.89 -33.89
C GLY A 136 -6.97 3.95 -34.68
N TYR A 137 -5.89 3.36 -34.15
CA TYR A 137 -4.58 3.27 -34.83
C TYR A 137 -4.32 1.89 -35.44
N SER A 138 -3.74 1.89 -36.65
CA SER A 138 -3.31 0.67 -37.33
C SER A 138 -1.84 0.32 -37.14
N SER A 139 -1.02 1.23 -36.59
CA SER A 139 0.38 0.98 -36.26
C SER A 139 0.79 1.60 -34.92
N SER A 140 1.73 0.96 -34.24
CA SER A 140 2.35 1.44 -33.00
C SER A 140 3.04 2.78 -33.21
N GLU A 141 3.70 2.98 -34.35
CA GLU A 141 4.46 4.19 -34.65
C GLU A 141 3.53 5.39 -34.81
N ALA A 142 2.38 5.20 -35.48
CA ALA A 142 1.39 6.26 -35.65
C ALA A 142 0.75 6.66 -34.32
N MET A 143 0.46 5.66 -33.46
CA MET A 143 -0.05 5.89 -32.10
C MET A 143 1.00 6.64 -31.26
N LEU A 144 2.22 6.13 -31.17
CA LEU A 144 3.29 6.71 -30.36
C LEU A 144 3.75 8.10 -30.83
N GLY A 145 3.50 8.45 -32.10
CA GLY A 145 3.76 9.79 -32.64
C GLY A 145 2.69 10.84 -32.30
N LYS A 146 1.51 10.42 -31.82
CA LYS A 146 0.38 11.32 -31.51
C LYS A 146 -0.09 11.26 -30.06
N GLU A 147 0.06 10.11 -29.43
CA GLU A 147 -0.44 9.84 -28.09
C GLU A 147 0.63 10.07 -27.02
N ASN A 148 0.17 10.43 -25.82
CA ASN A 148 1.05 10.54 -24.66
C ASN A 148 1.53 9.14 -24.22
N LEU A 149 2.84 8.91 -24.28
CA LEU A 149 3.47 7.63 -23.92
C LEU A 149 3.05 7.12 -22.55
N PHE A 150 3.01 8.00 -21.54
CA PHE A 150 2.68 7.60 -20.17
C PHE A 150 1.20 7.26 -20.01
N GLU A 151 0.31 7.89 -20.76
CA GLU A 151 -1.11 7.50 -20.79
C GLU A 151 -1.29 6.13 -21.46
N VAL A 152 -0.63 5.90 -22.59
CA VAL A 152 -0.65 4.61 -23.29
C VAL A 152 -0.14 3.50 -22.37
N TYR A 153 0.99 3.72 -21.69
CA TYR A 153 1.53 2.76 -20.71
C TYR A 153 0.59 2.53 -19.53
N SER A 154 -0.05 3.59 -19.02
CA SER A 154 -1.04 3.47 -17.94
C SER A 154 -2.26 2.66 -18.38
N ALA A 155 -2.70 2.86 -19.63
CA ALA A 155 -3.84 2.17 -20.21
C ALA A 155 -3.62 0.66 -20.38
N LEU A 156 -2.38 0.21 -20.55
CA LEU A 156 -2.07 -1.23 -20.59
C LEU A 156 -2.65 -1.99 -19.39
N ARG A 157 -2.70 -1.35 -18.20
CA ARG A 157 -3.21 -1.97 -16.96
C ARG A 157 -4.69 -2.32 -16.98
N PHE A 158 -5.49 -1.68 -17.84
CA PHE A 158 -6.95 -1.83 -17.86
C PHE A 158 -7.54 -2.07 -19.24
N VAL A 159 -6.77 -1.93 -20.31
CA VAL A 159 -7.22 -2.21 -21.69
C VAL A 159 -6.72 -3.56 -22.19
N GLU A 160 -5.48 -3.93 -21.87
CA GLU A 160 -4.87 -5.19 -22.34
C GLU A 160 -5.17 -6.35 -21.38
N ASP A 161 -5.16 -7.58 -21.91
CA ASP A 161 -5.44 -8.76 -21.10
C ASP A 161 -4.23 -9.16 -20.25
N SER A 162 -4.50 -9.70 -19.06
CA SER A 162 -3.46 -10.24 -18.17
C SER A 162 -2.60 -11.31 -18.84
N GLU A 163 -3.17 -12.11 -19.74
CA GLU A 163 -2.41 -13.15 -20.47
C GLU A 163 -1.39 -12.54 -21.42
N TRP A 164 -1.76 -11.49 -22.16
CA TRP A 164 -0.83 -10.78 -23.04
C TRP A 164 0.20 -9.99 -22.23
N MET A 165 -0.23 -9.27 -21.19
CA MET A 165 0.66 -8.51 -20.31
C MET A 165 1.75 -9.40 -19.70
N ASN A 166 1.37 -10.54 -19.13
CA ASN A 166 2.31 -11.44 -18.45
C ASN A 166 3.08 -12.35 -19.42
N GLY A 167 2.42 -12.86 -20.45
CA GLY A 167 2.97 -13.87 -21.36
C GLY A 167 3.75 -13.31 -22.55
N VAL A 168 3.54 -12.04 -22.89
CA VAL A 168 4.14 -11.38 -24.06
C VAL A 168 4.85 -10.10 -23.66
N PHE A 169 4.13 -9.11 -23.14
CA PHE A 169 4.70 -7.77 -22.91
C PHE A 169 5.83 -7.77 -21.86
N PHE A 170 5.61 -8.41 -20.70
CA PHE A 170 6.61 -8.47 -19.64
C PHE A 170 7.82 -9.36 -19.95
N LYS A 171 7.76 -10.26 -20.94
CA LYS A 171 8.96 -11.01 -21.35
C LYS A 171 10.07 -10.11 -21.87
N GLN A 172 9.72 -8.95 -22.42
CA GLN A 172 10.71 -7.97 -22.88
C GLN A 172 11.60 -7.44 -21.75
N TYR A 173 11.10 -7.48 -20.50
CA TYR A 173 11.81 -6.98 -19.33
C TYR A 173 12.99 -7.88 -18.94
N GLU A 174 13.01 -9.15 -19.38
CA GLU A 174 14.11 -10.08 -19.10
C GLU A 174 15.44 -9.60 -19.67
N ALA A 175 15.38 -8.82 -20.76
CA ALA A 175 16.53 -8.25 -21.46
C ALA A 175 16.93 -6.86 -20.93
N LEU A 176 16.22 -6.30 -19.96
CA LEU A 176 16.57 -4.99 -19.41
C LEU A 176 17.90 -5.04 -18.68
N THR A 177 18.61 -3.93 -18.78
CA THR A 177 19.86 -3.63 -18.10
C THR A 177 19.72 -2.33 -17.31
N PRO A 178 20.62 -2.05 -16.35
CA PRO A 178 20.64 -0.75 -15.67
C PRO A 178 20.75 0.45 -16.62
N ASP A 179 21.40 0.29 -17.77
CA ASP A 179 21.58 1.38 -18.75
C ASP A 179 20.27 1.76 -19.46
N ASP A 180 19.24 0.94 -19.37
CA ASP A 180 17.89 1.24 -19.88
C ASP A 180 17.09 2.17 -18.96
N PHE A 181 17.66 2.56 -17.82
CA PHE A 181 17.03 3.38 -16.78
C PHE A 181 17.73 4.73 -16.63
N GLU A 182 17.02 5.71 -16.07
CA GLU A 182 17.49 7.08 -15.89
C GLU A 182 16.98 7.72 -14.59
N GLU A 183 17.65 8.80 -14.19
CA GLU A 183 17.21 9.67 -13.10
C GLU A 183 16.13 10.65 -13.54
N ARG A 184 14.93 10.50 -12.98
CA ARG A 184 13.79 11.31 -13.37
C ARG A 184 12.86 11.57 -12.19
N GLU A 185 12.16 12.69 -12.21
CA GLU A 185 11.11 12.97 -11.22
C GLU A 185 9.88 12.08 -11.42
N ILE A 186 9.20 11.75 -10.32
CA ILE A 186 7.93 11.04 -10.37
C ILE A 186 6.88 11.92 -11.07
N ARG A 187 6.17 11.29 -12.01
CA ARG A 187 5.09 11.90 -12.76
C ARG A 187 3.75 11.61 -12.08
N LEU A 188 3.17 12.64 -11.48
CA LEU A 188 1.75 12.65 -11.13
C LEU A 188 0.96 13.11 -12.35
N GLN A 189 -0.02 12.33 -12.81
CA GLN A 189 -0.83 12.71 -13.96
C GLN A 189 -2.30 12.33 -13.82
N VAL A 190 -3.16 13.13 -14.43
CA VAL A 190 -4.54 12.75 -14.68
C VAL A 190 -4.60 12.18 -16.09
N LEU A 191 -5.25 11.04 -16.28
CA LEU A 191 -5.47 10.49 -17.62
C LEU A 191 -6.53 11.29 -18.36
N ASP A 192 -6.43 11.36 -19.68
CA ASP A 192 -7.46 11.96 -20.51
C ASP A 192 -8.81 11.23 -20.34
N ILE A 193 -9.91 11.98 -20.41
CA ILE A 193 -11.28 11.47 -20.23
C ILE A 193 -11.61 10.37 -21.25
N LYS A 194 -10.92 10.33 -22.40
CA LYS A 194 -11.07 9.27 -23.39
C LYS A 194 -10.79 7.89 -22.82
N TRP A 195 -10.04 7.74 -21.73
CA TRP A 195 -9.76 6.44 -21.12
C TRP A 195 -10.87 5.94 -20.19
N LEU A 196 -11.83 6.79 -19.82
CA LEU A 196 -12.85 6.46 -18.83
C LEU A 196 -13.67 5.22 -19.21
N ARG A 197 -14.10 5.14 -20.47
CA ARG A 197 -14.92 4.02 -20.98
C ARG A 197 -14.17 2.69 -20.91
N SER A 198 -12.90 2.67 -21.32
CA SER A 198 -12.10 1.44 -21.27
C SER A 198 -11.66 1.08 -19.85
N ALA A 199 -11.68 2.04 -18.91
CA ALA A 199 -11.37 1.81 -17.51
C ALA A 199 -12.54 1.30 -16.65
N GLU A 200 -13.79 1.28 -17.13
CA GLU A 200 -14.99 0.93 -16.33
C GLU A 200 -14.84 -0.41 -15.59
N HIS A 201 -14.36 -1.45 -16.28
CA HIS A 201 -14.14 -2.76 -15.66
C HIS A 201 -13.07 -2.68 -14.56
N PHE A 202 -11.97 -1.97 -14.80
CA PHE A 202 -10.93 -1.76 -13.80
C PHE A 202 -11.45 -0.99 -12.58
N LEU A 203 -12.23 0.08 -12.78
CA LEU A 203 -12.81 0.90 -11.73
C LEU A 203 -13.81 0.12 -10.86
N THR A 204 -14.66 -0.70 -11.49
CA THR A 204 -15.64 -1.54 -10.78
C THR A 204 -14.98 -2.65 -9.96
N HIS A 205 -13.88 -3.23 -10.43
CA HIS A 205 -13.15 -4.28 -9.70
C HIS A 205 -12.26 -3.72 -8.58
N LYS A 206 -11.49 -2.66 -8.86
CA LYS A 206 -10.57 -2.05 -7.89
C LYS A 206 -11.27 -1.15 -6.90
N LEU A 207 -12.44 -0.64 -7.27
CA LEU A 207 -13.23 0.31 -6.50
C LEU A 207 -12.53 1.65 -6.25
N HIS A 208 -11.39 1.92 -6.88
CA HIS A 208 -10.68 3.21 -6.85
C HIS A 208 -10.17 3.56 -8.25
N ASN A 209 -9.90 4.84 -8.48
CA ASN A 209 -9.53 5.42 -9.77
C ASN A 209 -8.03 5.76 -9.91
N ILE A 210 -7.20 5.31 -8.96
CA ILE A 210 -5.76 5.58 -8.96
C ILE A 210 -4.99 4.29 -9.19
N SER A 211 -3.90 4.37 -9.95
CA SER A 211 -2.87 3.34 -9.97
C SER A 211 -1.50 3.95 -10.25
N HIS A 212 -0.49 3.12 -10.44
CA HIS A 212 0.87 3.55 -10.67
C HIS A 212 1.61 2.58 -11.59
N LEU A 213 2.78 3.00 -12.05
CA LEU A 213 3.76 2.20 -12.80
C LEU A 213 5.12 2.44 -12.15
N LYS A 214 5.63 1.44 -11.42
CA LYS A 214 6.83 1.57 -10.59
C LYS A 214 8.06 1.81 -11.46
N GLU A 215 8.16 1.02 -12.52
CA GLU A 215 9.19 1.06 -13.54
C GLU A 215 9.17 2.37 -14.34
N MET A 216 8.00 2.95 -14.58
CA MET A 216 7.87 4.22 -15.30
C MET A 216 7.86 5.42 -14.35
N GLY A 217 7.91 5.27 -13.03
CA GLY A 217 7.83 6.40 -12.09
C GLY A 217 6.56 7.24 -12.26
N VAL A 218 5.42 6.60 -12.54
CA VAL A 218 4.13 7.28 -12.78
C VAL A 218 3.15 6.91 -11.68
N VAL A 219 2.45 7.91 -11.14
CA VAL A 219 1.21 7.72 -10.39
C VAL A 219 0.13 8.46 -11.17
N PHE A 220 -0.94 7.75 -11.53
CA PHE A 220 -1.98 8.30 -12.38
C PHE A 220 -3.36 8.15 -11.76
N VAL A 221 -4.24 9.11 -12.11
CA VAL A 221 -5.64 9.14 -11.68
C VAL A 221 -6.54 9.17 -12.91
N ILE A 222 -7.57 8.33 -12.92
CA ILE A 222 -8.61 8.30 -13.94
C ILE A 222 -9.73 9.26 -13.50
N PRO A 223 -10.19 10.19 -14.36
CA PRO A 223 -11.27 11.14 -14.06
C PRO A 223 -12.62 10.43 -13.93
N ALA A 224 -12.86 9.85 -12.77
CA ALA A 224 -14.04 9.08 -12.41
C ALA A 224 -14.46 9.43 -10.99
N THR A 225 -15.77 9.35 -10.73
CA THR A 225 -16.32 9.44 -9.37
C THR A 225 -17.10 8.19 -9.02
N PHE A 226 -17.04 7.79 -7.74
CA PHE A 226 -17.81 6.67 -7.22
C PHE A 226 -19.07 7.13 -6.48
N GLY A 227 -19.22 8.43 -6.20
CA GLY A 227 -20.40 8.99 -5.52
C GLY A 227 -20.57 8.47 -4.10
N ILE A 228 -19.47 8.09 -3.45
CA ILE A 228 -19.43 7.58 -2.09
C ILE A 228 -18.72 8.58 -1.18
N SER A 229 -19.12 8.61 0.09
CA SER A 229 -18.36 9.35 1.09
C SER A 229 -16.99 8.69 1.34
N GLY A 230 -16.00 9.51 1.68
CA GLY A 230 -14.62 9.11 1.88
C GLY A 230 -13.80 9.07 0.58
N GLU A 231 -14.41 9.33 -0.59
CA GLU A 231 -13.74 9.28 -1.89
C GLU A 231 -12.52 10.19 -2.00
N ILE A 232 -12.61 11.46 -1.58
CA ILE A 232 -11.48 12.40 -1.67
C ILE A 232 -10.38 11.99 -0.68
N LEU A 233 -10.75 11.67 0.56
CA LEU A 233 -9.79 11.23 1.58
C LEU A 233 -9.07 9.96 1.13
N ARG A 234 -9.80 8.97 0.60
CA ARG A 234 -9.24 7.75 0.03
C ARG A 234 -8.27 8.05 -1.11
N MET A 235 -8.69 8.91 -2.04
CA MET A 235 -7.91 9.25 -3.21
C MET A 235 -6.59 9.91 -2.80
N THR A 236 -6.65 10.91 -1.91
CA THR A 236 -5.47 11.57 -1.36
C THR A 236 -4.54 10.58 -0.64
N SER A 237 -5.11 9.72 0.21
CA SER A 237 -4.33 8.72 0.96
C SER A 237 -3.63 7.72 0.03
N LEU A 238 -4.32 7.22 -0.99
CA LEU A 238 -3.75 6.32 -2.00
C LEU A 238 -2.64 6.99 -2.82
N ILE A 239 -2.81 8.28 -3.19
CA ILE A 239 -1.76 9.01 -3.91
C ILE A 239 -0.51 9.14 -3.03
N PHE A 240 -0.66 9.47 -1.74
CA PHE A 240 0.50 9.52 -0.83
C PHE A 240 1.14 8.15 -0.62
N HIS A 241 0.33 7.09 -0.52
CA HIS A 241 0.83 5.71 -0.46
C HIS A 241 1.69 5.39 -1.70
N TYR A 242 1.21 5.67 -2.92
CA TYR A 242 1.98 5.44 -4.14
C TYR A 242 3.20 6.37 -4.28
N LEU A 243 3.13 7.60 -3.77
CA LEU A 243 4.28 8.50 -3.70
C LEU A 243 5.35 8.04 -2.69
N SER A 244 5.00 7.12 -1.79
CA SER A 244 5.94 6.42 -0.90
C SER A 244 6.47 5.12 -1.52
N GLU A 245 5.61 4.38 -2.21
CA GLU A 245 5.92 3.10 -2.84
C GLU A 245 6.84 3.26 -4.06
N VAL A 246 6.55 4.18 -4.98
CA VAL A 246 7.32 4.35 -6.22
C VAL A 246 8.80 4.66 -5.94
N PRO A 247 9.17 5.60 -5.04
CA PRO A 247 10.57 5.81 -4.66
C PRO A 247 11.21 4.58 -4.02
N TYR A 248 10.47 3.85 -3.18
CA TYR A 248 10.96 2.64 -2.53
C TYR A 248 11.37 1.59 -3.55
N TYR A 249 10.55 1.34 -4.57
CA TYR A 249 10.90 0.40 -5.64
C TYR A 249 12.00 0.94 -6.56
N SER A 250 12.05 2.25 -6.80
CA SER A 250 13.19 2.89 -7.49
C SER A 250 14.51 2.61 -6.76
N ASP A 251 14.54 2.72 -5.43
CA ASP A 251 15.73 2.39 -4.63
C ASP A 251 16.08 0.90 -4.73
N MET A 252 15.07 0.03 -4.77
CA MET A 252 15.27 -1.40 -5.03
C MET A 252 15.88 -1.65 -6.41
N PHE A 253 15.41 -0.95 -7.45
CA PHE A 253 15.96 -1.04 -8.81
C PHE A 253 17.43 -0.64 -8.84
N ARG A 254 17.83 0.42 -8.09
CA ARG A 254 19.25 0.77 -7.93
C ARG A 254 20.06 -0.31 -7.23
N ARG A 255 19.49 -0.95 -6.20
CA ARG A 255 20.18 -2.01 -5.45
C ARG A 255 20.46 -3.19 -6.37
N ILE A 256 19.46 -3.66 -7.13
CA ILE A 256 19.63 -4.77 -8.05
C ILE A 256 20.53 -4.41 -9.25
N ALA A 257 20.58 -3.13 -9.66
CA ALA A 257 21.52 -2.65 -10.68
C ALA A 257 22.99 -2.78 -10.26
N LYS A 258 23.28 -2.81 -8.95
CA LYS A 258 24.63 -2.98 -8.39
C LYS A 258 24.95 -4.43 -8.03
N MET A 259 23.98 -5.34 -8.12
CA MET A 259 24.22 -6.74 -7.80
C MET A 259 25.06 -7.41 -8.90
N PRO A 260 26.00 -8.30 -8.55
CA PRO A 260 26.72 -9.09 -9.54
C PRO A 260 25.74 -9.90 -10.40
N THR A 261 25.94 -9.89 -11.72
CA THR A 261 25.20 -10.78 -12.62
C THR A 261 25.78 -12.19 -12.51
N GLY A 262 24.93 -13.15 -12.16
CA GLY A 262 25.28 -14.57 -12.11
C GLY A 262 24.34 -15.39 -12.98
N GLU A 263 24.63 -16.69 -13.17
CA GLU A 263 23.83 -17.58 -14.04
C GLU A 263 22.34 -17.66 -13.68
N LYS A 264 21.95 -17.33 -12.43
CA LYS A 264 20.58 -17.43 -11.91
C LYS A 264 19.88 -16.12 -11.57
N SER A 265 20.56 -14.96 -11.72
CA SER A 265 19.96 -13.66 -11.41
C SER A 265 20.54 -12.56 -12.29
N SER A 266 19.68 -11.97 -13.13
CA SER A 266 19.97 -10.76 -13.90
C SER A 266 19.20 -9.56 -13.31
N PHE A 267 19.57 -8.36 -13.76
CA PHE A 267 18.80 -7.15 -13.45
C PHE A 267 17.33 -7.32 -13.87
N GLY A 268 17.08 -7.76 -15.11
CA GLY A 268 15.74 -8.02 -15.63
C GLY A 268 14.92 -9.03 -14.83
N SER A 269 15.52 -10.17 -14.43
CA SER A 269 14.79 -11.19 -13.66
C SER A 269 14.38 -10.68 -12.26
N ASN A 270 15.27 -9.95 -11.60
CA ASN A 270 14.98 -9.35 -10.29
C ASN A 270 13.95 -8.22 -10.40
N LEU A 271 14.05 -7.39 -11.44
CA LEU A 271 13.09 -6.34 -11.74
C LEU A 271 11.67 -6.92 -11.94
N ILE A 272 11.53 -7.97 -12.75
CA ILE A 272 10.24 -8.65 -12.96
C ILE A 272 9.68 -9.17 -11.64
N SER A 273 10.52 -9.81 -10.82
CA SER A 273 10.09 -10.35 -9.53
C SER A 273 9.55 -9.27 -8.58
N LEU A 274 10.20 -8.10 -8.53
CA LEU A 274 9.74 -6.93 -7.79
C LEU A 274 8.42 -6.36 -8.34
N LEU A 275 8.27 -6.29 -9.67
CA LEU A 275 7.06 -5.74 -10.30
C LEU A 275 5.83 -6.65 -10.11
N ARG A 276 6.02 -7.98 -10.18
CA ARG A 276 4.94 -8.96 -9.96
C ARG A 276 4.56 -9.12 -8.50
N GLY A 277 5.45 -8.73 -7.59
CA GLY A 277 5.23 -8.91 -6.16
C GLY A 277 5.44 -10.36 -5.73
N ASP A 278 6.43 -11.07 -6.30
CA ASP A 278 6.67 -12.47 -5.96
C ASP A 278 6.96 -12.64 -4.46
N VAL A 279 6.48 -13.72 -3.87
CA VAL A 279 6.68 -14.06 -2.46
C VAL A 279 7.22 -15.47 -2.35
N ILE A 280 7.89 -15.78 -1.24
CA ILE A 280 8.37 -17.14 -1.01
C ILE A 280 7.18 -18.09 -0.82
N ASP A 281 7.16 -19.19 -1.58
CA ASP A 281 6.09 -20.20 -1.50
C ASP A 281 6.40 -21.35 -0.56
N ARG A 282 7.66 -21.45 -0.09
CA ARG A 282 8.08 -22.47 0.87
C ARG A 282 8.24 -21.82 2.23
N ASN A 283 7.76 -22.50 3.26
CA ASN A 283 8.01 -22.08 4.61
C ASN A 283 9.49 -22.32 4.93
N PRO A 284 10.30 -21.28 5.24
CA PRO A 284 11.71 -21.44 5.58
C PRO A 284 11.93 -22.41 6.75
N SER A 285 10.90 -22.61 7.57
CA SER A 285 10.90 -23.53 8.70
C SER A 285 10.66 -25.01 8.40
N ASP A 286 10.19 -25.37 7.20
CA ASP A 286 9.96 -26.78 6.83
C ASP A 286 11.28 -27.56 6.67
N ASN A 287 12.41 -26.85 6.53
CA ASN A 287 13.75 -27.44 6.53
C ASN A 287 14.35 -27.43 7.94
N ASN A 288 13.88 -28.34 8.79
CA ASN A 288 14.43 -28.70 10.11
C ASN A 288 14.98 -27.52 10.96
N PHE A 289 14.16 -27.05 11.89
CA PHE A 289 14.58 -26.26 13.06
C PHE A 289 15.57 -27.04 13.96
N GLU A 290 16.83 -27.12 13.56
CA GLU A 290 17.93 -27.36 14.49
C GLU A 290 18.63 -26.01 14.74
N GLY A 291 18.56 -25.50 15.98
CA GLY A 291 19.45 -24.41 16.43
C GLY A 291 18.84 -23.05 16.78
N GLY A 292 17.52 -22.92 16.97
CA GLY A 292 16.94 -21.70 17.58
C GLY A 292 16.91 -20.45 16.67
N ARG A 293 16.84 -20.65 15.35
CA ARG A 293 16.71 -19.58 14.35
C ARG A 293 15.25 -19.13 14.22
N MET A 294 15.00 -17.82 14.18
CA MET A 294 13.68 -17.25 13.92
C MET A 294 13.66 -16.60 12.54
N PHE A 295 12.69 -16.97 11.71
CA PHE A 295 12.49 -16.34 10.40
C PHE A 295 11.38 -15.30 10.48
N TRP A 296 11.67 -14.13 9.92
CA TRP A 296 10.68 -13.09 9.64
C TRP A 296 10.52 -13.00 8.14
N LEU A 297 9.32 -13.28 7.62
CA LEU A 297 9.08 -13.17 6.18
C LEU A 297 9.13 -11.70 5.75
N VAL A 298 9.37 -11.46 4.46
CA VAL A 298 9.20 -10.14 3.84
C VAL A 298 8.21 -10.32 2.70
N ILE A 299 7.01 -9.76 2.88
CA ILE A 299 5.85 -10.01 2.01
C ILE A 299 5.46 -8.69 1.35
N GLN A 300 5.64 -8.60 0.03
CA GLN A 300 5.51 -7.34 -0.71
C GLN A 300 4.12 -7.05 -1.30
N ARG A 301 3.10 -7.83 -0.88
CA ARG A 301 1.72 -7.69 -1.36
C ARG A 301 0.73 -8.11 -0.28
N TYR A 302 -0.51 -7.64 -0.40
CA TYR A 302 -1.60 -8.06 0.49
C TYR A 302 -2.14 -9.45 0.12
N LEU A 303 -1.56 -10.50 0.69
CA LEU A 303 -1.97 -11.88 0.43
C LEU A 303 -3.45 -12.14 0.80
N ALA A 304 -3.97 -11.44 1.81
CA ALA A 304 -5.37 -11.54 2.21
C ALA A 304 -6.38 -11.13 1.12
N LYS A 305 -5.95 -10.37 0.10
CA LYS A 305 -6.79 -10.05 -1.08
C LYS A 305 -6.98 -11.26 -1.99
N ASP A 306 -6.01 -12.18 -2.01
CA ASP A 306 -6.02 -13.39 -2.82
C ASP A 306 -6.59 -14.56 -1.99
N ASP A 307 -6.10 -14.75 -0.76
CA ASP A 307 -6.55 -15.76 0.20
C ASP A 307 -6.40 -15.26 1.65
N GLN A 308 -7.52 -15.00 2.33
CA GLN A 308 -7.56 -14.57 3.74
C GLN A 308 -7.06 -15.62 4.74
N ASN A 309 -6.80 -16.85 4.28
CA ASN A 309 -6.29 -17.97 5.06
C ASN A 309 -4.88 -18.39 4.61
N ASP A 310 -4.20 -17.57 3.81
CA ASP A 310 -2.80 -17.82 3.46
C ASP A 310 -1.94 -17.93 4.74
N TRP A 311 -1.20 -19.03 4.87
CA TRP A 311 -0.43 -19.32 6.09
C TRP A 311 0.58 -18.23 6.45
N ARG A 312 1.06 -17.49 5.45
CA ARG A 312 2.05 -16.41 5.61
C ARG A 312 1.51 -15.23 6.42
N LEU A 313 0.18 -15.07 6.46
CA LEU A 313 -0.50 -14.03 7.27
C LEU A 313 -0.40 -14.30 8.78
N PHE A 314 -0.22 -15.57 9.17
CA PHE A 314 -0.26 -16.01 10.57
C PHE A 314 1.12 -16.23 11.19
N VAL A 315 2.19 -15.84 10.50
CA VAL A 315 3.58 -15.97 10.96
C VAL A 315 4.27 -14.62 10.97
N PRO A 316 5.39 -14.43 11.69
CA PRO A 316 6.06 -13.13 11.77
C PRO A 316 6.56 -12.66 10.41
N HIS A 317 6.22 -11.42 10.04
CA HIS A 317 6.62 -10.86 8.76
C HIS A 317 6.72 -9.34 8.76
N ILE A 318 7.47 -8.81 7.80
CA ILE A 318 7.52 -7.40 7.43
C ILE A 318 6.71 -7.22 6.16
N ASN A 319 5.82 -6.24 6.15
CA ASN A 319 5.07 -5.86 4.95
C ASN A 319 5.43 -4.42 4.51
N PRO A 320 6.11 -4.23 3.37
CA PRO A 320 6.42 -2.90 2.83
C PRO A 320 5.17 -2.04 2.56
N GLU A 321 4.02 -2.63 2.22
CA GLU A 321 2.80 -1.87 1.95
C GLU A 321 2.35 -1.07 3.19
N ALA A 322 2.43 -1.68 4.38
CA ALA A 322 2.14 -0.99 5.64
C ALA A 322 3.17 0.12 5.95
N ILE A 323 4.42 -0.01 5.51
CA ILE A 323 5.41 1.09 5.59
C ILE A 323 4.96 2.26 4.70
N HIS A 324 4.41 1.98 3.52
CA HIS A 324 3.94 3.00 2.59
C HIS A 324 2.71 3.73 3.13
N TRP A 325 1.79 3.03 3.79
CA TRP A 325 0.65 3.65 4.46
C TRP A 325 1.03 4.51 5.66
N LEU A 326 1.97 4.07 6.49
CA LEU A 326 2.48 4.90 7.59
C LEU A 326 3.04 6.24 7.07
N ARG A 327 3.76 6.24 5.94
CA ARG A 327 4.21 7.48 5.30
C ARG A 327 3.05 8.30 4.69
N ALA A 328 2.00 7.64 4.21
CA ALA A 328 0.83 8.32 3.69
C ALA A 328 0.10 9.10 4.79
N GLU A 329 -0.03 8.53 5.99
CA GLU A 329 -0.58 9.20 7.17
C GLU A 329 0.25 10.44 7.56
N GLU A 330 1.58 10.32 7.55
CA GLU A 330 2.47 11.45 7.82
C GLU A 330 2.24 12.60 6.82
N HIS A 331 2.12 12.27 5.53
CA HIS A 331 1.82 13.27 4.50
C HIS A 331 0.43 13.89 4.65
N LEU A 332 -0.60 13.13 5.05
CA LEU A 332 -1.92 13.67 5.38
C LEU A 332 -1.83 14.71 6.50
N VAL A 333 -1.04 14.43 7.54
CA VAL A 333 -0.80 15.39 8.62
C VAL A 333 -0.10 16.65 8.11
N GLU A 334 0.87 16.53 7.20
CA GLU A 334 1.52 17.69 6.59
C GLU A 334 0.57 18.53 5.74
N VAL A 335 -0.42 17.94 5.06
CA VAL A 335 -1.53 18.70 4.44
C VAL A 335 -2.25 19.51 5.51
N GLY A 336 -2.70 18.85 6.59
CA GLY A 336 -3.38 19.51 7.70
C GLY A 336 -2.57 20.66 8.29
N LYS A 337 -1.25 20.48 8.45
CA LYS A 337 -0.34 21.51 8.97
C LYS A 337 -0.16 22.69 8.02
N LYS A 338 -0.02 22.43 6.72
CA LYS A 338 0.19 23.49 5.71
C LYS A 338 -1.04 24.38 5.55
N PHE A 339 -2.23 23.83 5.79
CA PHE A 339 -3.50 24.53 5.61
C PHE A 339 -4.23 24.81 6.93
N GLN A 340 -3.49 24.97 8.05
CA GLN A 340 -3.96 25.16 9.43
C GLN A 340 -5.04 26.24 9.68
N GLY A 341 -5.38 27.08 8.69
CA GLY A 341 -6.50 28.02 8.74
C GLY A 341 -7.87 27.39 8.43
N VAL A 342 -7.89 26.13 7.99
CA VAL A 342 -9.08 25.33 7.70
C VAL A 342 -8.98 24.12 8.66
N SER A 343 -10.02 23.83 9.45
CA SER A 343 -10.20 22.67 10.36
C SER A 343 -8.98 21.79 10.76
N ARG A 344 -8.66 21.70 12.06
CA ARG A 344 -7.72 20.70 12.63
C ARG A 344 -8.33 19.29 12.57
N GLY A 345 -7.51 18.23 12.40
CA GLY A 345 -7.96 16.87 12.69
C GLY A 345 -7.38 15.70 11.89
N LEU A 346 -6.58 15.93 10.83
CA LEU A 346 -5.98 14.80 10.08
C LEU A 346 -4.95 13.99 10.90
N ASP A 347 -4.41 14.59 11.96
CA ASP A 347 -3.54 13.94 12.95
C ASP A 347 -4.24 12.83 13.76
N PHE A 348 -5.57 12.76 13.71
CA PHE A 348 -6.35 11.64 14.26
C PHE A 348 -5.89 10.28 13.71
N TRP A 349 -5.53 10.20 12.43
CA TRP A 349 -5.17 8.93 11.80
C TRP A 349 -3.71 8.54 12.03
N LEU A 350 -2.87 9.47 12.48
CA LEU A 350 -1.43 9.24 12.54
C LEU A 350 -1.09 8.13 13.55
N ASN A 351 -0.42 7.08 13.07
CA ASN A 351 0.05 5.95 13.90
C ASN A 351 -1.12 5.24 14.59
N MET A 352 -2.26 5.14 13.88
CA MET A 352 -3.44 4.35 14.22
C MET A 352 -3.62 3.12 13.34
N ASP A 353 -2.78 2.97 12.31
CA ASP A 353 -2.69 1.81 11.40
C ASP A 353 -2.65 0.47 12.14
N TRP A 354 -1.83 0.33 13.19
CA TRP A 354 -1.71 -0.90 13.98
C TRP A 354 -2.70 -1.01 15.16
N VAL A 355 -3.61 -0.05 15.31
CA VAL A 355 -4.51 0.03 16.47
C VAL A 355 -5.87 -0.59 16.16
N GLY A 356 -6.25 -1.59 16.96
CA GLY A 356 -7.56 -2.23 16.90
C GLY A 356 -7.81 -3.12 18.11
N ASP A 357 -9.07 -3.38 18.43
CA ASP A 357 -9.43 -4.31 19.50
C ASP A 357 -10.81 -4.93 19.30
N PHE A 358 -11.09 -5.95 20.11
CA PHE A 358 -12.39 -6.58 20.18
C PHE A 358 -13.35 -5.75 21.03
N PHE A 359 -14.50 -5.43 20.45
CA PHE A 359 -15.64 -4.82 21.11
C PHE A 359 -16.78 -5.83 21.19
N ARG A 360 -17.57 -5.81 22.26
CA ARG A 360 -18.70 -6.73 22.42
C ARG A 360 -19.96 -6.17 21.79
N ASP A 361 -20.60 -6.94 20.92
CA ASP A 361 -21.94 -6.62 20.45
C ASP A 361 -23.02 -6.96 21.49
N ASP A 362 -24.27 -6.64 21.17
CA ASP A 362 -25.43 -6.85 22.04
C ASP A 362 -25.69 -8.34 22.33
N ASP A 363 -25.23 -9.24 21.45
CA ASP A 363 -25.32 -10.69 21.58
C ASP A 363 -24.13 -11.28 22.38
N GLY A 364 -23.18 -10.43 22.81
CA GLY A 364 -21.99 -10.82 23.55
C GLY A 364 -20.86 -11.39 22.70
N ASN A 365 -20.96 -11.31 21.37
CA ASN A 365 -19.88 -11.69 20.48
C ASN A 365 -18.80 -10.61 20.46
N ASP A 366 -17.55 -11.05 20.46
CA ASP A 366 -16.43 -10.15 20.32
C ASP A 366 -16.15 -9.86 18.83
N ILE A 367 -16.13 -8.59 18.47
CA ILE A 367 -15.98 -8.09 17.11
C ILE A 367 -14.72 -7.23 17.03
N LEU A 368 -13.75 -7.62 16.21
CA LEU A 368 -12.56 -6.82 15.96
C LEU A 368 -12.92 -5.56 15.17
N ILE A 369 -12.55 -4.39 15.70
CA ILE A 369 -12.66 -3.09 15.05
C ILE A 369 -11.25 -2.51 14.89
N SER A 370 -10.90 -2.22 13.65
CA SER A 370 -9.68 -1.52 13.25
C SER A 370 -9.90 0.00 13.32
N PHE A 371 -8.89 0.74 13.79
CA PHE A 371 -8.81 2.20 13.71
C PHE A 371 -7.93 2.66 12.54
N ASP A 372 -7.47 1.73 11.70
CA ASP A 372 -6.73 2.01 10.47
C ASP A 372 -7.61 2.81 9.49
N LEU A 373 -7.03 3.88 8.91
CA LEU A 373 -7.72 4.76 7.98
C LEU A 373 -8.19 4.01 6.74
N VAL A 374 -7.35 3.14 6.18
CA VAL A 374 -7.61 2.45 4.91
C VAL A 374 -8.68 1.41 5.10
N ASP A 375 -8.61 0.60 6.17
CA ASP A 375 -9.65 -0.36 6.53
C ASP A 375 -11.00 0.36 6.71
N THR A 376 -11.02 1.50 7.42
CA THR A 376 -12.22 2.30 7.65
C THR A 376 -12.82 2.83 6.35
N VAL A 377 -11.99 3.45 5.51
CA VAL A 377 -12.40 4.06 4.24
C VAL A 377 -12.84 2.99 3.22
N MET A 378 -12.15 1.86 3.16
CA MET A 378 -12.52 0.77 2.25
C MET A 378 -13.83 0.10 2.66
N SER A 379 -14.10 0.01 3.97
CA SER A 379 -15.39 -0.48 4.46
C SER A 379 -16.57 0.44 4.12
N LEU A 380 -16.35 1.74 3.84
CA LEU A 380 -17.41 2.60 3.28
C LEU A 380 -17.84 2.17 1.89
N VAL A 381 -16.87 1.82 1.05
CA VAL A 381 -17.11 1.38 -0.32
C VAL A 381 -17.95 0.10 -0.35
N LYS A 382 -17.70 -0.78 0.61
CA LYS A 382 -18.41 -2.05 0.79
C LYS A 382 -19.50 -2.00 1.86
N LYS A 383 -19.97 -0.81 2.26
CA LYS A 383 -20.97 -0.65 3.33
C LYS A 383 -22.27 -1.43 3.06
N LYS A 384 -22.67 -1.56 1.80
CA LYS A 384 -23.84 -2.36 1.38
C LYS A 384 -23.62 -3.87 1.49
N GLU A 385 -22.37 -4.33 1.47
CA GLU A 385 -21.99 -5.74 1.52
C GLU A 385 -21.55 -6.18 2.94
N HIS A 386 -21.54 -5.26 3.91
CA HIS A 386 -21.10 -5.51 5.30
C HIS A 386 -19.68 -6.08 5.44
N ILE A 387 -18.82 -5.90 4.42
CA ILE A 387 -17.45 -6.41 4.42
C ILE A 387 -16.55 -5.51 5.29
N LYS A 388 -15.92 -6.13 6.28
CA LYS A 388 -14.87 -5.49 7.09
C LYS A 388 -13.51 -5.79 6.49
N PHE A 389 -12.75 -4.73 6.25
CA PHE A 389 -11.33 -4.85 5.94
C PHE A 389 -10.57 -4.78 7.26
N LEU A 390 -9.69 -5.75 7.50
CA LEU A 390 -8.86 -5.84 8.71
C LEU A 390 -7.38 -6.09 8.37
N TYR A 391 -7.09 -6.41 7.11
CA TYR A 391 -5.75 -6.86 6.73
C TYR A 391 -4.74 -5.70 6.70
N HIS A 392 -5.14 -4.43 6.54
CA HIS A 392 -4.14 -3.35 6.65
C HIS A 392 -3.67 -3.24 8.10
N HIS A 393 -4.59 -3.30 9.04
CA HIS A 393 -4.30 -3.27 10.48
C HIS A 393 -3.43 -4.44 10.96
N GLU A 394 -3.74 -5.67 10.52
CA GLU A 394 -2.96 -6.85 10.90
C GLU A 394 -1.49 -6.74 10.41
N GLU A 395 -1.29 -6.29 9.16
CA GLU A 395 0.04 -6.10 8.56
C GLU A 395 0.82 -4.96 9.24
N ALA A 396 0.13 -3.86 9.57
CA ALA A 396 0.70 -2.75 10.34
C ALA A 396 1.10 -3.20 11.76
N LEU A 397 0.33 -4.08 12.39
CA LEU A 397 0.62 -4.60 13.73
C LEU A 397 1.85 -5.53 13.73
N TRP A 398 2.03 -6.36 12.70
CA TRP A 398 3.27 -7.12 12.53
C TRP A 398 4.49 -6.20 12.38
N ASN A 399 4.38 -5.16 11.54
CA ASN A 399 5.42 -4.14 11.41
C ASN A 399 5.68 -3.39 12.74
N LYS A 400 4.65 -3.08 13.52
CA LYS A 400 4.77 -2.42 14.84
C LYS A 400 5.58 -3.27 15.82
N ILE A 401 5.33 -4.58 15.87
CA ILE A 401 6.12 -5.50 16.71
C ILE A 401 7.61 -5.43 16.32
N PHE A 402 7.91 -5.55 15.03
CA PHE A 402 9.30 -5.43 14.56
C PHE A 402 9.92 -4.08 14.92
N MET A 403 9.18 -3.01 14.66
CA MET A 403 9.63 -1.63 14.85
C MET A 403 9.93 -1.30 16.32
N GLU A 404 9.16 -1.83 17.28
CA GLU A 404 9.46 -1.59 18.70
C GLU A 404 10.78 -2.25 19.13
N TYR A 405 11.10 -3.40 18.55
CA TYR A 405 12.36 -4.12 18.80
C TYR A 405 13.55 -3.51 18.06
N PHE A 406 13.42 -3.22 16.77
CA PHE A 406 14.55 -2.86 15.91
C PHE A 406 14.59 -1.38 15.50
N GLY A 407 13.47 -0.66 15.62
CA GLY A 407 13.31 0.71 15.13
C GLY A 407 12.85 0.78 13.67
N ARG A 408 12.28 1.93 13.30
CA ARG A 408 11.70 2.15 11.96
C ARG A 408 12.75 2.10 10.85
N GLU A 409 13.95 2.63 11.10
CA GLU A 409 15.04 2.60 10.11
C GLU A 409 15.42 1.16 9.74
N LYS A 410 15.50 0.27 10.73
CA LYS A 410 15.77 -1.15 10.49
C LYS A 410 14.61 -1.86 9.79
N LEU A 411 13.37 -1.52 10.10
CA LEU A 411 12.19 -2.05 9.39
C LEU A 411 12.31 -1.81 7.89
N VAL A 412 12.57 -0.55 7.48
CA VAL A 412 12.74 -0.18 6.07
C VAL A 412 13.98 -0.82 5.45
N ALA A 413 15.10 -0.82 6.16
CA ALA A 413 16.33 -1.42 5.65
C ALA A 413 16.15 -2.92 5.39
N TYR A 414 15.56 -3.65 6.35
CA TYR A 414 15.36 -5.08 6.25
C TYR A 414 14.32 -5.43 5.18
N SER A 415 13.24 -4.63 5.07
CA SER A 415 12.25 -4.82 4.01
C SER A 415 12.88 -4.70 2.63
N GLN A 416 13.82 -3.77 2.43
CA GLN A 416 14.53 -3.62 1.16
C GLN A 416 15.58 -4.71 0.92
N GLU A 417 16.45 -4.96 1.91
CA GLU A 417 17.59 -5.88 1.77
C GLU A 417 17.16 -7.33 1.55
N HIS A 418 15.99 -7.70 2.07
CA HIS A 418 15.51 -9.07 2.07
C HIS A 418 14.27 -9.30 1.20
N LEU A 419 13.78 -8.29 0.47
CA LEU A 419 12.56 -8.39 -0.35
C LEU A 419 12.62 -9.56 -1.35
N LEU A 420 13.70 -9.63 -2.13
CA LEU A 420 13.90 -10.69 -3.13
C LEU A 420 14.18 -12.06 -2.50
N LYS A 421 14.76 -12.08 -1.31
CA LYS A 421 14.99 -13.32 -0.54
C LYS A 421 13.69 -13.83 0.08
N GLY A 422 12.76 -12.93 0.39
CA GLY A 422 11.46 -13.21 1.00
C GLY A 422 11.50 -13.44 2.51
N TYR A 423 12.68 -13.34 3.17
CA TYR A 423 12.79 -13.47 4.62
C TYR A 423 14.12 -12.96 5.20
N VAL A 424 14.08 -12.64 6.49
CA VAL A 424 15.20 -12.33 7.39
C VAL A 424 15.35 -13.45 8.40
N GLU A 425 16.59 -13.78 8.77
CA GLU A 425 16.89 -14.68 9.90
C GLU A 425 17.36 -13.82 11.09
N ILE A 426 16.74 -14.00 12.26
CA ILE A 426 16.99 -13.24 13.49
C ILE A 426 17.60 -14.12 14.57
#